data_AF-A0A9D7TWA7-F1
#
_entry.id   AF-A0A9D7TWA7-F1
#
_cell.length_a   1.000
_cell.length_b   1.000
_cell.length_c   1.000
_cell.angle_alpha   90.00
_cell.angle_beta   90.00
_cell.angle_gamma   90.00
#
_symmetry.space_group_name_H-M   'P 1'
#
loop_
_entity.id
_entity.type
_entity.pdbx_description
1 polymer ?
#
loop_
_entity_poly.entity_id
_entity_poly.type
_entity_poly.pdbx_seq_one_letter_code
_entity_poly.pdbx_strand_id
1 'polypeptide(L)'
;MTKNVIKLNPYEGERTKIFQPELSSVRIQSQNGWFTVHKYINESKKFLPFQKNSRYKRYLQKIIVPAEHFYKLRFQLDRMGVNRLSLFPDLDGAADYSEWLNSFLEDEQKSVI
;
A
#
# COMPACT_ATOMS: atom_id res chain seq x y z
N MET A 1 16.08 25.44 -13.67
CA MET A 1 14.75 25.60 -13.06
C MET A 1 14.87 25.30 -11.56
N THR A 2 15.04 26.35 -10.76
CA THR A 2 15.15 26.27 -9.31
C THR A 2 13.80 25.81 -8.75
N LYS A 3 13.70 24.54 -8.32
CA LYS A 3 12.56 24.07 -7.55
C LYS A 3 12.52 24.90 -6.27
N ASN A 4 11.53 25.78 -6.14
CA ASN A 4 11.17 26.39 -4.87
C ASN A 4 10.84 25.25 -3.91
N VAL A 5 11.80 24.88 -3.06
CA VAL A 5 11.56 23.92 -1.98
C VAL A 5 10.72 24.67 -0.97
N ILE A 6 9.39 24.55 -1.08
CA ILE A 6 8.48 25.10 -0.09
C ILE A 6 8.83 24.41 1.22
N LYS A 7 9.33 25.18 2.18
CA LYS A 7 9.72 24.70 3.50
C LYS A 7 8.43 24.42 4.29
N LEU A 8 7.80 23.29 4.01
CA LEU A 8 6.54 22.88 4.61
C LEU A 8 6.85 22.05 5.87
N ASN A 9 6.46 22.54 7.04
CA ASN A 9 6.56 21.79 8.28
C ASN A 9 5.43 20.73 8.33
N PRO A 10 5.75 19.42 8.43
CA PRO A 10 4.73 18.36 8.48
C PRO A 10 3.81 18.46 9.70
N TYR A 11 4.21 19.20 10.75
CA TYR A 11 3.43 19.39 11.97
C TYR A 11 2.49 20.61 11.91
N GLU A 12 2.65 21.50 10.93
CA GLU A 12 1.86 22.75 10.83
C GLU A 12 0.64 22.60 9.90
N GLY A 13 0.37 21.40 9.40
CA GLY A 13 -0.75 21.15 8.49
C GLY A 13 -2.13 21.31 9.16
N GLU A 14 -3.01 22.11 8.57
CA GLU A 14 -4.36 22.36 9.11
C GLU A 14 -5.29 21.12 9.09
N ARG A 15 -5.03 20.17 8.18
CA ARG A 15 -5.89 19.01 7.92
C ARG A 15 -5.11 17.81 7.42
N THR A 16 -5.71 16.63 7.58
CA THR A 16 -5.25 15.41 6.91
C THR A 16 -5.41 15.56 5.40
N LYS A 17 -4.36 15.26 4.64
CA LYS A 17 -4.35 15.29 3.18
C LYS A 17 -4.18 13.87 2.66
N ILE A 18 -4.84 13.56 1.55
CA ILE A 18 -4.72 12.31 0.81
C ILE A 18 -4.14 12.67 -0.56
N PHE A 19 -3.13 11.96 -1.02
CA PHE A 19 -2.49 12.25 -2.30
C PHE A 19 -1.89 10.99 -2.90
N GLN A 20 -1.78 10.99 -4.23
CA GLN A 20 -1.00 10.02 -4.99
C GLN A 20 0.21 10.80 -5.56
N PRO A 21 1.46 10.39 -5.27
CA PRO A 21 2.63 11.10 -5.74
C PRO A 21 2.78 10.98 -7.27
N GLU A 22 3.05 12.10 -7.94
CA GLU A 22 3.25 12.13 -9.42
C GLU A 22 4.63 11.59 -9.83
N LEU A 23 5.68 11.92 -9.07
CA LEU A 23 7.06 11.52 -9.31
C LEU A 23 7.56 10.67 -8.15
N SER A 24 7.16 9.41 -8.17
CA SER A 24 7.65 8.40 -7.25
C SER A 24 8.50 7.36 -7.97
N SER A 25 9.31 6.60 -7.25
CA SER A 25 10.04 5.47 -7.82
C SER A 25 9.09 4.54 -8.58
N VAL A 26 9.62 3.79 -9.57
CA VAL A 26 8.85 2.82 -10.37
C VAL A 26 8.05 1.87 -9.47
N ARG A 27 8.63 1.49 -8.31
CA ARG A 27 7.97 0.69 -7.28
C ARG A 27 6.69 1.32 -6.73
N ILE A 28 6.72 2.60 -6.34
CA ILE A 28 5.54 3.29 -5.79
C ILE A 28 4.46 3.45 -6.88
N GLN A 29 4.87 3.72 -8.13
CA GLN A 29 3.95 3.81 -9.26
C GLN A 29 3.26 2.47 -9.52
N SER A 30 4.03 1.38 -9.53
CA SER A 30 3.55 0.02 -9.77
C SER A 30 2.52 -0.44 -8.74
N GLN A 31 2.65 0.03 -7.50
CA GLN A 31 1.71 -0.29 -6.41
C GLN A 31 0.44 0.57 -6.40
N ASN A 32 0.34 1.60 -7.26
CA ASN A 32 -0.76 2.57 -7.25
C ASN A 32 -1.06 3.12 -5.83
N GLY A 33 0.01 3.36 -5.06
CA GLY A 33 -0.09 3.70 -3.64
C GLY A 33 -0.71 5.07 -3.39
N TRP A 34 -1.72 5.12 -2.53
CA TRP A 34 -2.26 6.35 -1.96
C TRP A 34 -1.67 6.62 -0.59
N PHE A 35 -1.30 7.86 -0.34
CA PHE A 35 -0.61 8.27 0.88
C PHE A 35 -1.41 9.33 1.64
N THR A 36 -1.23 9.36 2.95
CA THR A 36 -1.88 10.31 3.84
C THR A 36 -0.85 11.10 4.64
N VAL A 37 -1.02 12.43 4.68
CA VAL A 37 -0.32 13.30 5.64
C VAL A 37 -1.31 13.62 6.73
N HIS A 38 -1.05 13.13 7.95
CA HIS A 38 -1.96 13.29 9.07
C HIS A 38 -1.85 14.67 9.72
N LYS A 39 -2.98 15.18 10.22
CA LYS A 39 -2.99 16.42 11.00
C LYS A 39 -2.33 16.14 12.34
N TYR A 40 -1.35 16.95 12.71
CA TYR A 40 -0.80 16.97 14.06
C TYR A 40 -1.63 17.92 14.93
N ILE A 41 -1.98 17.49 16.14
CA ILE A 41 -2.75 18.25 17.13
C ILE A 41 -1.76 18.69 18.21
N ASN A 42 -1.41 19.97 18.22
CA ASN A 42 -0.39 20.53 19.12
C ASN A 42 -0.77 20.38 20.60
N GLU A 43 -2.05 20.56 20.93
CA GLU A 43 -2.57 20.50 22.30
C GLU A 43 -2.40 19.12 22.92
N SER A 44 -2.60 18.07 22.10
CA SER A 44 -2.49 16.67 22.54
C SER A 44 -1.16 16.01 22.16
N LYS A 45 -0.29 16.74 21.44
CA LYS A 45 0.97 16.26 20.85
C LYS A 45 0.83 14.92 20.10
N LYS A 46 -0.25 14.77 19.34
CA LYS A 46 -0.63 13.52 18.66
C LYS A 46 -1.12 13.77 17.25
N PHE A 47 -0.92 12.78 16.37
CA PHE A 47 -1.57 12.74 15.08
C PHE A 47 -3.03 12.29 15.20
N LEU A 48 -3.92 12.91 14.43
CA LEU A 48 -5.31 12.47 14.34
C LEU A 48 -5.39 11.13 13.57
N PRO A 49 -5.86 10.03 14.18
CA PRO A 49 -6.02 8.76 13.48
C PRO A 49 -7.04 8.87 12.34
N PHE A 50 -6.80 8.19 11.22
CA PHE A 50 -7.60 8.37 10.00
C PHE A 50 -9.06 7.95 10.19
N GLN A 51 -9.29 6.86 10.91
CA GLN A 51 -10.61 6.34 11.28
C GLN A 51 -11.40 7.28 12.20
N LYS A 52 -10.72 8.16 12.94
CA LYS A 52 -11.36 9.18 13.79
C LYS A 52 -11.57 10.51 13.06
N ASN A 53 -11.05 10.65 11.84
CA ASN A 53 -11.17 11.88 11.07
C ASN A 53 -12.62 12.06 10.59
N SER A 54 -13.30 13.09 11.10
CA SER A 54 -14.71 13.35 10.78
C SER A 54 -15.00 13.51 9.29
N ARG A 55 -14.03 13.99 8.51
CA ARG A 55 -14.15 14.17 7.06
C ARG A 55 -14.09 12.84 6.29
N TYR A 56 -13.23 11.92 6.72
CA TYR A 56 -12.92 10.71 5.97
C TYR A 56 -13.54 9.43 6.55
N LYS A 57 -13.91 9.41 7.83
CA LYS A 57 -14.43 8.21 8.52
C LYS A 57 -15.57 7.51 7.78
N ARG A 58 -16.44 8.27 7.11
CA ARG A 58 -17.60 7.74 6.36
C ARG A 58 -17.24 7.06 5.04
N TYR A 59 -16.01 7.25 4.56
CA TYR A 59 -15.50 6.66 3.33
C TYR A 59 -14.48 5.55 3.59
N LEU A 60 -14.25 5.20 4.87
CA LEU A 60 -13.31 4.17 5.25
C LEU A 60 -14.04 2.85 5.49
N GLN A 61 -13.66 1.85 4.72
CA GLN A 61 -14.10 0.47 4.90
C GLN A 61 -12.91 -0.37 5.34
N LYS A 62 -13.05 -1.08 6.47
CA LYS A 62 -12.09 -2.09 6.89
C LYS A 62 -12.52 -3.43 6.29
N ILE A 63 -11.65 -4.03 5.50
CA ILE A 63 -11.82 -5.40 5.00
C ILE A 63 -10.90 -6.29 5.83
N ILE A 64 -11.45 -7.36 6.40
CA ILE A 64 -10.68 -8.39 7.10
C ILE A 64 -10.66 -9.61 6.20
N VAL A 65 -9.46 -10.05 5.84
CA VAL A 65 -9.26 -11.25 5.02
C VAL A 65 -8.75 -12.34 5.96
N PRO A 66 -9.50 -13.44 6.16
CA PRO A 66 -9.02 -14.58 6.93
C PRO A 66 -7.83 -15.26 6.26
N ALA A 67 -6.90 -15.79 7.05
CA ALA A 67 -5.64 -16.36 6.55
C ALA A 67 -5.86 -17.53 5.59
N GLU A 68 -6.89 -18.34 5.82
CA GLU A 68 -7.26 -19.48 4.98
C GLU A 68 -7.70 -19.08 3.56
N HIS A 69 -7.93 -17.79 3.29
CA HIS A 69 -8.27 -17.29 1.96
C HIS A 69 -7.07 -16.72 1.20
N PHE A 70 -5.88 -16.63 1.82
CA PHE A 70 -4.73 -15.95 1.26
C PHE A 70 -4.23 -16.59 -0.03
N TYR A 71 -4.01 -17.91 -0.05
CA TYR A 71 -3.58 -18.63 -1.25
C TYR A 71 -4.54 -18.42 -2.43
N LYS A 72 -5.85 -18.54 -2.18
CA LYS A 72 -6.89 -18.41 -3.22
C LYS A 72 -6.92 -16.99 -3.77
N LEU A 73 -6.84 -15.99 -2.90
CA LEU A 73 -6.78 -14.58 -3.31
C LEU A 73 -5.50 -14.28 -4.08
N ARG A 74 -4.36 -14.85 -3.69
CA ARG A 74 -3.09 -14.72 -4.43
C ARG A 74 -3.24 -15.16 -5.88
N PHE A 75 -3.75 -16.36 -6.07
CA PHE A 75 -3.95 -16.94 -7.39
C PHE A 75 -4.96 -16.13 -8.23
N GLN A 76 -6.03 -15.63 -7.61
CA GLN A 76 -7.01 -14.78 -8.29
C GLN A 76 -6.42 -13.43 -8.70
N LEU A 77 -5.62 -12.80 -7.82
CA LEU A 77 -4.93 -11.54 -8.11
C LEU A 77 -3.89 -11.70 -9.22
N ASP A 78 -3.12 -12.80 -9.18
CA ASP A 78 -2.14 -13.11 -10.21
C ASP A 78 -2.79 -13.24 -11.60
N ARG A 79 -3.93 -13.94 -11.69
CA ARG A 79 -4.73 -14.01 -12.92
C ARG A 79 -5.26 -12.67 -13.41
N MET A 80 -5.34 -11.66 -12.53
CA MET A 80 -5.72 -10.28 -12.87
C MET A 80 -4.50 -9.39 -13.14
N GLY A 81 -3.28 -9.94 -13.16
CA GLY A 81 -2.04 -9.20 -13.39
C GLY A 81 -1.49 -8.51 -12.14
N VAL A 82 -2.01 -8.82 -10.96
CA VAL A 82 -1.55 -8.27 -9.67
C VAL A 82 -0.71 -9.34 -8.96
N ASN A 83 0.62 -9.25 -9.11
CA ASN A 83 1.56 -10.21 -8.54
C ASN A 83 2.88 -9.56 -8.15
N ARG A 84 3.82 -10.36 -7.64
CA ARG A 84 5.12 -9.87 -7.14
C ARG A 84 5.92 -9.19 -8.24
N LEU A 85 5.90 -9.72 -9.46
CA LEU A 85 6.59 -9.15 -10.63
C LEU A 85 5.98 -7.80 -11.05
N SER A 86 4.66 -7.65 -11.01
CA SER A 86 3.99 -6.40 -11.39
C SER A 86 4.06 -5.31 -10.31
N LEU A 87 4.08 -5.68 -9.03
CA LEU A 87 4.13 -4.73 -7.91
C LEU A 87 5.56 -4.29 -7.55
N PHE A 88 6.54 -5.15 -7.82
CA PHE A 88 7.95 -4.93 -7.50
C PHE A 88 8.77 -5.17 -8.78
N PRO A 89 8.98 -4.13 -9.60
CA PRO A 89 9.57 -4.28 -10.94
C PRO A 89 11.11 -4.45 -10.92
N ASP A 90 11.68 -4.79 -9.77
CA ASP A 90 13.10 -5.03 -9.59
C ASP A 90 13.44 -6.53 -9.54
N LEU A 91 14.75 -6.82 -9.44
CA LEU A 91 15.25 -8.19 -9.50
C LEU A 91 14.66 -9.07 -8.40
N ASP A 92 14.53 -8.53 -7.19
CA ASP A 92 13.89 -9.23 -6.09
C ASP A 92 12.48 -9.65 -6.51
N GLY A 93 11.68 -8.70 -7.03
CA GLY A 93 10.31 -8.95 -7.47
C GLY A 93 10.17 -10.10 -8.46
N ALA A 94 11.09 -10.15 -9.43
CA ALA A 94 11.15 -11.22 -10.42
C ALA A 94 11.59 -12.57 -9.81
N ALA A 95 12.57 -12.55 -8.91
CA ALA A 95 13.08 -13.75 -8.24
C ALA A 95 11.99 -14.43 -7.39
N ASP A 96 11.32 -13.70 -6.51
CA ASP A 96 10.23 -14.24 -5.69
C ASP A 96 9.04 -14.72 -6.54
N TYR A 97 8.71 -14.01 -7.63
CA TYR A 97 7.65 -14.48 -8.53
C TYR A 97 8.04 -15.80 -9.20
N SER A 98 9.30 -15.92 -9.64
CA SER A 98 9.84 -17.16 -10.18
C SER A 98 9.85 -18.29 -9.15
N GLU A 99 10.21 -18.01 -7.90
CA GLU A 99 10.17 -18.97 -6.81
C GLU A 99 8.74 -19.50 -6.59
N TRP A 100 7.76 -18.60 -6.52
CA TRP A 100 6.36 -18.97 -6.35
C TRP A 100 5.80 -19.81 -7.52
N LEU A 101 6.25 -19.57 -8.75
CA LEU A 101 5.84 -20.39 -9.90
C LEU A 101 6.40 -21.82 -9.86
N ASN A 102 7.50 -22.04 -9.13
CA ASN A 102 8.21 -23.32 -9.11
C ASN A 102 8.17 -24.03 -7.74
N SER A 103 7.56 -23.41 -6.73
CA SER A 103 7.46 -23.93 -5.37
C SER A 103 6.14 -23.49 -4.73
N PHE A 104 5.78 -24.10 -3.59
CA PHE A 104 4.60 -23.70 -2.82
C PHE A 104 5.00 -22.82 -1.65
N LEU A 105 4.20 -21.80 -1.37
CA LEU A 105 4.29 -21.05 -0.11
C LEU A 105 3.79 -21.91 1.07
N GLU A 106 4.08 -21.48 2.29
CA GLU A 106 3.68 -22.19 3.52
C GLU A 106 2.16 -22.40 3.64
N ASP A 107 1.36 -21.47 3.09
CA ASP A 107 -0.10 -21.51 3.07
C ASP A 107 -0.68 -22.26 1.85
N GLU A 108 0.18 -22.79 1.00
CA GLU A 108 -0.20 -23.50 -0.23
C GLU A 108 0.11 -25.00 -0.10
N GLN A 109 -0.83 -25.83 -0.51
CA GLN A 109 -0.65 -27.28 -0.54
C GLN A 109 -0.60 -27.76 -1.98
N LYS A 110 0.22 -28.79 -2.21
CA LYS A 110 0.20 -29.52 -3.47
C LYS A 110 -1.21 -30.08 -3.66
N SER A 111 -1.89 -29.61 -4.71
CA SER A 111 -3.21 -30.17 -5.04
C SER A 111 -3.03 -31.67 -5.27
N VAL A 112 -3.63 -32.48 -4.40
CA VAL A 112 -3.72 -33.92 -4.61
C VAL A 112 -4.78 -34.11 -5.69
N ILE A 113 -4.33 -34.15 -6.94
CA ILE A 113 -5.12 -34.63 -8.08
C ILE A 113 -4.76 -36.09 -8.28
#